data_AF-A0A085L7I3-F1
#
_entry.id   AF-A0A085L7I3-F1
#
_cell.length_a   1.000
_cell.length_b   1.000
_cell.length_c   1.000
_cell.angle_alpha   90.00
_cell.angle_beta   90.00
_cell.angle_gamma   90.00
#
_symmetry.space_group_name_H-M   'P 1'
#
loop_
_entity.id
_entity.type
_entity.pdbx_description
1 polymer ?
#
loop_
_entity_poly.entity_id
_entity_poly.type
_entity_poly.pdbx_seq_one_letter_code
_entity_poly.pdbx_strand_id
1 'polypeptide(L)'
;MIQEKLIKLMAGKENNICVVGDDDQSVYQWRGSTVDNIINFKERYPKVSTHRLPTNFRSTDGIINLANELIKNNNPGRLKKSMKSSDKKLQSGDIYKIEFHYQADEIEFIIDRIKKLIGTEWTNNDNSKRGEILAILGVCRDNIHSTPLPSGKRLILK
;
A
#
# COMPACT_ATOMS: atom_id res chain seq x y z
N MET A 1 -9.89 -16.98 11.98
CA MET A 1 -10.76 -18.01 11.36
C MET A 1 -12.27 -17.78 11.53
N ILE A 2 -12.74 -16.96 12.49
CA ILE A 2 -14.19 -16.77 12.70
C ILE A 2 -14.93 -16.13 11.51
N GLN A 3 -14.32 -15.11 10.89
CA GLN A 3 -14.89 -14.41 9.74
C GLN A 3 -15.10 -15.35 8.54
N GLU A 4 -14.15 -16.23 8.25
CA GLU A 4 -14.27 -17.17 7.14
C GLU A 4 -15.36 -18.21 7.38
N LYS A 5 -15.47 -18.74 8.60
CA LYS A 5 -16.55 -19.66 8.97
C LYS A 5 -17.92 -19.01 8.82
N LEU A 6 -18.06 -17.74 9.21
CA LEU A 6 -19.30 -16.98 9.03
C LEU A 6 -19.65 -16.81 7.55
N ILE A 7 -18.68 -16.42 6.72
CA ILE A 7 -18.85 -16.31 5.26
C ILE A 7 -19.30 -17.65 4.67
N LYS A 8 -18.69 -18.76 5.09
CA LYS A 8 -19.04 -20.11 4.63
C LYS A 8 -20.48 -20.50 4.99
N LEU A 9 -20.95 -20.12 6.18
CA LEU A 9 -22.35 -20.33 6.57
C LEU A 9 -23.31 -19.48 5.74
N MET A 10 -22.95 -18.22 5.48
CA MET A 10 -23.76 -17.29 4.67
C MET A 10 -23.81 -17.68 3.18
N ALA A 11 -22.71 -18.21 2.64
CA ALA A 11 -22.60 -18.64 1.25
C ALA A 11 -23.55 -19.81 0.91
N GLY A 12 -23.98 -20.56 1.93
CA GLY A 12 -24.93 -21.66 1.79
C GLY A 12 -24.43 -22.77 0.85
N LYS A 13 -25.37 -23.52 0.27
CA LYS A 13 -25.05 -24.66 -0.62
C LYS A 13 -24.58 -24.21 -2.01
N GLU A 14 -25.02 -23.02 -2.44
CA GLU A 14 -24.73 -22.50 -3.78
C GLU A 14 -23.33 -21.90 -3.90
N ASN A 15 -22.68 -21.55 -2.78
CA ASN A 15 -21.33 -20.99 -2.73
C ASN A 15 -21.14 -19.79 -3.68
N ASN A 16 -22.17 -18.95 -3.83
CA ASN A 16 -22.10 -17.76 -4.67
C ASN A 16 -21.36 -16.64 -3.93
N ILE A 17 -20.03 -16.71 -3.93
CA ILE A 17 -19.15 -15.77 -3.25
C ILE A 17 -18.10 -15.22 -4.21
N CYS A 18 -17.88 -13.92 -4.13
CA CYS A 18 -16.78 -13.23 -4.78
C CYS A 18 -15.87 -12.66 -3.69
N VAL A 19 -14.58 -13.01 -3.74
CA VAL A 19 -13.57 -12.48 -2.83
C VAL A 19 -12.51 -11.75 -3.63
N VAL A 20 -12.06 -10.61 -3.08
CA VAL A 20 -10.98 -9.80 -3.64
C VAL A 20 -9.95 -9.60 -2.54
N GLY A 21 -8.68 -9.77 -2.88
CA GLY A 21 -7.61 -9.49 -1.93
C GLY A 21 -6.23 -9.68 -2.55
N ASP A 22 -5.23 -9.32 -1.74
CA ASP A 22 -3.83 -9.33 -2.09
C ASP A 22 -3.03 -9.89 -0.90
N ASP A 23 -2.41 -11.06 -1.06
CA ASP A 23 -1.57 -11.66 -0.03
C ASP A 23 -0.36 -10.80 0.36
N ASP A 24 0.15 -9.98 -0.57
CA ASP A 24 1.29 -9.07 -0.35
C ASP A 24 0.90 -7.88 0.54
N GLN A 25 -0.40 -7.67 0.78
CA GLN A 25 -0.95 -6.59 1.61
C GLN A 25 -1.52 -7.10 2.96
N SER A 26 -1.26 -8.35 3.33
CA SER A 26 -1.72 -8.92 4.59
C SER A 26 -0.87 -8.47 5.79
N VAL A 27 -1.21 -7.35 6.42
CA VAL A 27 -0.47 -6.76 7.58
C VAL A 27 -1.14 -6.96 8.94
N TYR A 28 -2.30 -7.63 9.01
CA TYR A 28 -3.09 -7.79 10.25
C TYR A 28 -2.95 -9.14 10.93
N GLN A 29 -1.90 -9.92 10.61
CA GLN A 29 -1.72 -11.28 11.15
C GLN A 29 -1.72 -11.32 12.68
N TRP A 30 -1.16 -10.29 13.32
CA TRP A 30 -1.13 -10.11 14.78
C TRP A 30 -2.52 -9.93 15.42
N ARG A 31 -3.54 -9.56 14.64
CA ARG A 31 -4.96 -9.54 15.07
C ARG A 31 -5.69 -10.85 14.72
N GLY A 32 -4.97 -11.92 14.39
CA GLY A 32 -5.54 -13.23 14.07
C GLY A 32 -6.07 -13.36 12.63
N SER A 33 -5.68 -12.46 11.72
CA SER A 33 -5.90 -12.69 10.29
C SER A 33 -4.93 -13.77 9.78
N THR A 34 -5.36 -14.57 8.81
CA THR A 34 -4.47 -15.50 8.09
C THR A 34 -4.56 -15.25 6.59
N VAL A 35 -3.40 -15.21 5.95
CA VAL A 35 -3.26 -15.11 4.50
C VAL A 35 -3.66 -16.41 3.79
N ASP A 36 -3.67 -17.55 4.52
CA ASP A 36 -4.15 -18.84 4.03
C ASP A 36 -5.58 -18.76 3.50
N ASN A 37 -6.38 -17.80 3.98
CA ASN A 37 -7.73 -17.61 3.51
C ASN A 37 -7.81 -17.29 2.02
N ILE A 38 -6.85 -16.52 1.49
CA ILE A 38 -6.84 -16.19 0.07
C ILE A 38 -6.00 -17.20 -0.72
N ILE A 39 -4.88 -17.67 -0.16
CA ILE A 39 -3.99 -18.63 -0.82
C ILE A 39 -4.74 -19.93 -1.09
N ASN A 40 -5.43 -20.46 -0.08
CA ASN A 40 -6.11 -21.76 -0.15
C ASN A 40 -7.57 -21.65 -0.59
N PHE A 41 -7.99 -20.48 -1.11
CA PHE A 41 -9.38 -20.25 -1.50
C PHE A 41 -9.83 -21.24 -2.57
N LYS A 42 -8.96 -21.53 -3.55
CA LYS A 42 -9.26 -22.45 -4.64
C LYS A 42 -9.41 -23.89 -4.18
N GLU A 43 -8.65 -24.34 -3.17
CA GLU A 43 -8.84 -25.67 -2.58
C GLU A 43 -10.16 -25.77 -1.81
N ARG A 44 -10.58 -24.68 -1.14
CA ARG A 44 -11.83 -24.65 -0.39
C ARG A 44 -13.07 -24.55 -1.26
N TYR A 45 -12.98 -23.86 -2.41
CA TYR A 45 -14.07 -23.64 -3.35
C TYR A 45 -13.65 -24.09 -4.75
N PRO A 46 -13.72 -25.40 -5.07
CA PRO A 46 -13.12 -25.99 -6.27
C PRO A 46 -13.73 -25.51 -7.60
N LYS A 47 -14.92 -24.90 -7.57
CA LYS A 47 -15.61 -24.35 -8.76
C LYS A 47 -15.38 -22.84 -8.97
N VAL A 48 -14.38 -22.25 -8.31
CA VAL A 48 -14.10 -20.81 -8.41
C VAL A 48 -13.40 -20.43 -9.72
N SER A 49 -13.82 -19.33 -10.33
CA SER A 49 -13.05 -18.64 -11.38
C SER A 49 -12.02 -17.69 -10.76
N THR A 50 -10.78 -17.74 -11.22
CA THR A 50 -9.71 -16.86 -10.73
C THR A 50 -9.38 -15.80 -11.78
N HIS A 51 -9.57 -14.53 -11.43
CA HIS A 51 -9.20 -13.39 -12.27
C HIS A 51 -8.08 -12.59 -11.60
N ARG A 52 -7.03 -12.28 -12.35
CA ARG A 52 -5.89 -11.49 -11.87
C ARG A 52 -5.91 -10.12 -12.51
N LEU A 53 -5.56 -9.09 -11.73
CA LEU A 53 -5.47 -7.71 -12.18
C LEU A 53 -4.00 -7.25 -12.07
N PRO A 54 -3.16 -7.51 -13.09
CA PRO A 54 -1.72 -7.20 -13.01
C PRO A 54 -1.43 -5.71 -13.24
N THR A 55 -2.38 -4.94 -13.78
CA THR A 55 -2.18 -3.53 -14.11
C THR A 55 -2.49 -2.64 -12.92
N ASN A 56 -1.49 -1.87 -12.49
CA ASN A 56 -1.62 -0.85 -11.46
C ASN A 56 -1.86 0.51 -12.12
N PHE A 57 -3.03 1.09 -11.84
CA PHE A 57 -3.44 2.39 -12.36
C PHE A 57 -3.11 3.55 -11.39
N ARG A 58 -2.53 3.24 -10.23
CA ARG A 58 -2.26 4.21 -9.17
C ARG A 58 -0.88 4.84 -9.33
N SER A 59 0.16 4.03 -9.36
CA SER A 59 1.55 4.47 -9.19
C SER A 59 2.34 4.50 -10.49
N THR A 60 3.44 5.25 -10.51
CA THR A 60 4.39 5.30 -11.62
C THR A 60 5.19 4.00 -11.74
N ASP A 61 5.74 3.72 -12.92
CA ASP A 61 6.52 2.51 -13.18
C ASP A 61 7.73 2.37 -12.25
N GLY A 62 8.39 3.46 -11.87
CA GLY A 62 9.46 3.46 -10.87
C GLY A 62 9.00 2.92 -9.51
N ILE A 63 7.85 3.38 -8.99
CA ILE A 63 7.30 2.91 -7.71
C ILE A 63 6.91 1.42 -7.81
N ILE A 64 6.29 1.01 -8.91
CA ILE A 64 5.89 -0.38 -9.13
C ILE A 64 7.10 -1.31 -9.22
N ASN A 65 8.15 -0.90 -9.92
CA ASN A 65 9.39 -1.67 -10.03
C ASN A 65 10.04 -1.84 -8.66
N LEU A 66 10.17 -0.77 -7.88
CA LEU A 66 10.73 -0.85 -6.53
C LEU A 66 9.90 -1.78 -5.62
N ALA A 67 8.57 -1.67 -5.65
CA ALA A 67 7.69 -2.55 -4.87
C ALA A 67 7.82 -4.02 -5.30
N ASN A 68 7.90 -4.29 -6.61
CA ASN A 68 8.12 -5.63 -7.15
C ASN A 68 9.47 -6.21 -6.72
N GLU A 69 10.55 -5.42 -6.72
CA GLU A 69 11.86 -5.90 -6.23
C GLU A 69 11.84 -6.20 -4.73
N LEU A 70 11.22 -5.34 -3.92
CA LEU A 70 11.12 -5.54 -2.48
C LEU A 70 10.36 -6.83 -2.13
N ILE A 71 9.18 -7.03 -2.73
CA ILE A 71 8.27 -8.12 -2.35
C ILE A 71 8.77 -9.51 -2.78
N LYS A 72 9.67 -9.59 -3.76
CA LYS A 72 10.30 -10.87 -4.18
C LYS A 72 11.05 -11.57 -3.05
N ASN A 73 11.49 -10.83 -2.05
CA ASN A 73 12.21 -11.38 -0.90
C ASN A 73 11.29 -12.16 0.07
N ASN A 74 9.96 -12.02 -0.04
CA ASN A 74 8.98 -12.67 0.84
C ASN A 74 8.56 -14.07 0.32
N ASN A 75 9.52 -14.99 0.15
CA ASN A 75 9.31 -16.38 -0.30
C ASN A 75 9.85 -17.40 0.73
N PRO A 76 9.34 -18.65 0.77
CA PRO A 76 8.19 -19.20 0.03
C PRO A 76 6.87 -18.99 0.80
N GLY A 77 5.78 -18.64 0.10
CA GLY A 77 4.48 -18.43 0.75
C GLY A 77 3.55 -17.44 0.06
N ARG A 78 4.02 -16.77 -0.99
CA ARG A 78 3.23 -15.85 -1.82
C ARG A 78 2.57 -16.52 -3.01
N LEU A 79 1.46 -15.93 -3.45
CA LEU A 79 0.94 -16.16 -4.78
C LEU A 79 1.91 -15.56 -5.81
N LYS A 80 2.33 -16.37 -6.79
CA LYS A 80 3.19 -15.90 -7.89
C LYS A 80 2.46 -14.85 -8.74
N LYS A 81 2.86 -13.60 -8.57
CA LYS A 81 2.33 -12.43 -9.28
C LYS A 81 3.36 -11.31 -9.38
N SER A 82 3.14 -10.42 -10.35
CA SER A 82 3.91 -9.20 -10.56
C SER A 82 2.97 -8.13 -11.13
N MET A 83 3.18 -6.87 -10.73
CA MET A 83 2.40 -5.74 -11.21
C MET A 83 3.11 -4.98 -12.33
N LYS A 84 2.33 -4.32 -13.20
CA LYS A 84 2.81 -3.40 -14.23
C LYS A 84 2.06 -2.06 -14.12
N SER A 85 2.74 -0.94 -14.34
CA SER A 85 2.09 0.38 -14.38
C SER A 85 1.22 0.54 -15.64
N SER A 86 0.11 1.27 -15.53
CA SER A 86 -0.78 1.65 -16.64
C SER A 86 -0.23 2.82 -17.48
N ASP A 87 1.06 2.81 -17.79
CA ASP A 87 1.79 3.85 -18.55
C ASP A 87 2.11 5.14 -17.79
N LYS A 88 1.91 5.18 -16.47
CA LYS A 88 2.45 6.28 -15.65
C LYS A 88 3.96 6.13 -15.52
N LYS A 89 4.72 7.13 -15.97
CA LYS A 89 6.19 7.14 -15.97
C LYS A 89 6.74 7.79 -14.70
N LEU A 90 7.85 7.25 -14.22
CA LEU A 90 8.65 7.82 -13.15
C LEU A 90 8.97 9.28 -13.46
N GLN A 91 8.69 10.15 -12.51
CA GLN A 91 9.06 11.57 -12.57
C GLN A 91 10.12 11.91 -11.53
N SER A 92 10.85 13.00 -11.79
CA SER A 92 11.82 13.51 -10.82
C SER A 92 11.08 13.90 -9.53
N GLY A 93 11.48 13.27 -8.43
CA GLY A 93 10.86 13.48 -7.12
C GLY A 93 9.75 12.51 -6.73
N ASP A 94 9.50 11.45 -7.52
CA ASP A 94 8.61 10.35 -7.12
C ASP A 94 9.19 9.50 -5.98
N ILE A 95 10.51 9.31 -5.97
CA ILE A 95 11.21 8.43 -5.02
C ILE A 95 12.46 9.14 -4.51
N TYR A 96 12.58 9.23 -3.19
CA TYR A 96 13.77 9.71 -2.50
C TYR A 96 14.28 8.62 -1.55
N LYS A 97 15.61 8.46 -1.49
CA LYS A 97 16.31 7.77 -0.40
C LYS A 97 17.26 8.79 0.21
N ILE A 98 16.99 9.21 1.44
CA ILE A 98 17.81 10.18 2.16
C ILE A 98 18.04 9.62 3.56
N GLU A 99 19.28 9.71 4.02
CA GLU A 99 19.69 9.29 5.35
C GLU A 99 20.01 10.55 6.17
N PHE A 100 19.47 10.63 7.37
CA PHE A 100 19.66 11.76 8.27
C PHE A 100 20.40 11.29 9.52
N HIS A 101 21.35 12.09 10.01
CA HIS A 101 22.04 11.81 11.26
C HIS A 101 21.16 12.10 12.48
N TYR A 102 20.30 13.12 12.39
CA TYR A 102 19.39 13.51 13.47
C TYR A 102 17.93 13.53 12.99
N GLN A 103 17.01 13.14 13.88
CA GLN A 103 15.58 13.16 13.60
C GLN A 103 15.06 14.58 13.29
N ALA A 104 15.66 15.61 13.89
CA ALA A 104 15.28 17.00 13.62
C ALA A 104 15.48 17.36 12.13
N ASP A 105 16.59 16.92 11.53
CA ASP A 105 16.90 17.18 10.12
C ASP A 105 15.89 16.50 9.19
N GLU A 106 15.49 15.26 9.52
CA GLU A 106 14.45 14.53 8.79
C GLU A 106 13.11 15.27 8.83
N ILE A 107 12.71 15.72 10.03
CA ILE A 107 11.47 16.47 10.23
C ILE A 107 11.49 17.78 9.44
N GLU A 108 12.60 18.53 9.49
CA GLU A 108 12.76 19.78 8.73
C GLU A 108 12.67 19.54 7.23
N PHE A 109 13.35 18.50 6.73
CA PHE A 109 13.26 18.10 5.33
C PHE A 109 11.81 17.76 4.91
N ILE A 110 11.10 16.97 5.71
CA ILE A 110 9.70 16.62 5.45
C ILE A 110 8.84 17.89 5.40
N ILE A 111 8.98 18.81 6.35
CA ILE A 111 8.23 20.06 6.38
C ILE A 111 8.50 20.94 5.17
N ASP A 112 9.77 21.11 4.79
CA ASP A 112 10.15 21.87 3.61
C ASP A 112 9.54 21.24 2.34
N ARG A 113 9.57 19.91 2.23
CA ARG A 113 8.97 19.19 1.11
C ARG A 113 7.46 19.37 1.06
N ILE A 114 6.76 19.27 2.19
CA ILE A 114 5.31 19.57 2.27
C ILE A 114 5.04 20.97 1.74
N LYS A 115 5.77 21.98 2.25
CA LYS A 115 5.55 23.38 1.84
C LYS A 115 5.73 23.58 0.33
N LYS A 116 6.71 22.90 -0.27
CA LYS A 116 6.95 22.94 -1.72
C LYS A 116 5.87 22.24 -2.55
N LEU A 117 5.19 21.25 -1.98
CA LEU A 117 4.12 20.50 -2.64
C LEU A 117 2.72 21.08 -2.36
N ILE A 118 2.58 21.99 -1.38
CA ILE A 118 1.30 22.69 -1.20
C ILE A 118 1.08 23.63 -2.38
N GLY A 119 -0.04 23.45 -3.07
CA GLY A 119 -0.44 24.30 -4.19
C GLY A 119 0.15 23.89 -5.54
N THR A 120 0.84 22.75 -5.62
CA THR A 120 1.18 22.14 -6.91
C THR A 120 -0.09 21.59 -7.57
N GLU A 121 -0.22 21.86 -8.88
CA GLU A 121 -1.29 21.31 -9.70
C GLU A 121 -0.81 20.01 -10.33
N TRP A 122 -1.55 18.92 -10.09
CA TRP A 122 -1.35 17.68 -10.82
C TRP A 122 -2.19 17.71 -12.10
N THR A 123 -1.55 17.43 -13.24
CA THR A 123 -2.24 17.26 -14.52
C THR A 123 -2.45 15.79 -14.78
N ASN A 124 -3.72 15.38 -14.92
CA ASN A 124 -4.08 14.02 -15.30
C ASN A 124 -3.79 13.78 -16.78
N ASN A 125 -3.79 12.51 -17.19
CA ASN A 125 -3.60 12.12 -18.59
C ASN A 125 -4.67 12.68 -19.55
N ASP A 126 -5.83 13.10 -19.02
CA ASP A 126 -6.92 13.75 -19.76
C ASP A 126 -6.81 15.29 -19.77
N ASN A 127 -5.65 15.84 -19.39
CA ASN A 127 -5.36 17.26 -19.18
C ASN A 127 -6.21 17.94 -18.09
N SER A 128 -7.01 17.20 -17.31
CA SER A 128 -7.70 17.78 -16.16
C SER A 128 -6.71 18.08 -15.04
N LYS A 129 -6.86 19.25 -14.42
CA LYS A 129 -6.05 19.68 -13.28
C LYS A 129 -6.73 19.30 -11.97
N ARG A 130 -5.97 18.77 -11.02
CA ARG A 130 -6.43 18.52 -9.65
C ARG A 130 -5.37 19.03 -8.67
N GLY A 131 -5.82 19.51 -7.51
CA GLY A 131 -4.91 19.82 -6.42
C GLY A 131 -4.25 18.53 -5.91
N GLU A 132 -2.97 18.58 -5.61
CA GLU A 132 -2.28 17.46 -4.97
C GLU A 132 -2.75 17.30 -3.52
N ILE A 133 -3.24 16.10 -3.19
CA ILE A 133 -3.51 15.71 -1.81
C ILE A 133 -2.26 15.03 -1.28
N LEU A 134 -1.59 15.70 -0.35
CA LEU A 134 -0.41 15.16 0.30
C LEU A 134 -0.82 14.28 1.49
N ALA A 135 -0.22 13.10 1.57
CA ALA A 135 -0.31 12.22 2.73
C ALA A 135 1.11 11.89 3.22
N ILE A 136 1.31 11.92 4.53
CA ILE A 136 2.54 11.45 5.17
C ILE A 136 2.21 10.19 5.95
N LEU A 137 2.95 9.13 5.66
CA LEU A 137 2.94 7.89 6.42
C LEU A 137 4.34 7.68 6.98
N GLY A 138 4.50 7.77 8.29
CA GLY A 138 5.78 7.58 8.96
C GLY A 138 5.79 6.25 9.69
N VAL A 139 6.47 5.25 9.14
CA VAL A 139 6.58 3.93 9.80
C VAL A 139 7.72 3.98 10.82
N CYS A 140 7.41 4.33 12.06
CA CYS A 140 8.34 4.16 13.18
C CYS A 140 8.21 2.74 13.73
N ARG A 141 9.36 2.07 13.93
CA ARG A 141 9.40 0.69 14.44
C ARG A 141 8.88 0.60 15.89
N ASP A 142 8.90 1.72 16.61
CA ASP A 142 8.40 1.88 17.97
C ASP A 142 7.43 3.07 18.05
N ASN A 143 6.36 2.89 18.83
CA ASN A 143 5.19 3.77 18.92
C ASN A 143 5.42 5.05 19.77
N ILE A 144 6.67 5.47 19.90
CA ILE A 144 7.10 6.51 20.81
C ILE A 144 7.70 7.62 19.94
N HIS A 145 7.31 8.88 20.21
CA HIS A 145 7.80 10.13 19.61
C HIS A 145 6.76 10.87 18.76
N SER A 146 5.82 11.52 19.45
CA SER A 146 5.24 12.76 18.94
C SER A 146 6.23 13.90 19.18
N THR A 147 6.93 14.35 18.14
CA THR A 147 7.85 15.50 18.26
C THR A 147 7.08 16.80 18.04
N PRO A 148 7.16 17.79 18.95
CA PRO A 148 6.52 19.08 18.76
C PRO A 148 7.21 19.86 17.62
N LEU A 149 6.43 20.39 16.68
CA LEU A 149 6.97 21.25 15.63
C LEU A 149 7.11 22.70 16.13
N PRO A 150 8.06 23.50 15.60
CA PRO A 150 8.28 24.90 15.99
C PRO A 150 7.06 25.83 15.87
N SER A 151 6.01 25.42 15.14
CA SER A 151 4.78 26.19 14.92
C SER A 151 3.61 25.83 15.84
N GLY A 152 3.85 25.04 16.91
CA GLY A 152 2.79 24.54 17.80
C GLY A 152 1.90 23.46 17.17
N LYS A 153 2.22 23.03 15.94
CA LYS A 153 1.56 21.90 15.26
C LYS A 153 2.20 20.58 15.70
N ARG A 154 1.40 19.54 15.86
CA ARG A 154 1.91 18.17 16.09
C ARG A 154 1.93 17.42 14.76
N LEU A 155 3.10 16.94 14.35
CA LEU A 155 3.18 15.89 13.34
C LEU A 155 2.92 14.57 14.06
N ILE A 156 1.80 13.92 13.76
CA ILE A 156 1.55 12.57 14.24
C ILE A 156 2.14 11.62 13.19
N LEU A 157 3.33 11.11 13.46
CA LEU A 157 3.85 9.92 12.78
C LEU A 157 3.14 8.72 13.41
N LYS A 158 2.44 7.91 12.61
CA LYS A 158 1.70 6.72 13.05
C LYS A 158 2.34 5.47 12.48
#